data_AF-A0A7J9X925-F1
#
_entry.id   AF-A0A7J9X925-F1
#
_cell.length_a   1.000
_cell.length_b   1.000
_cell.length_c   1.000
_cell.angle_alpha   90.00
_cell.angle_beta   90.00
_cell.angle_gamma   90.00
#
_symmetry.space_group_name_H-M   'P 1'
#
loop_
_entity.id
_entity.type
_entity.pdbx_description
1 polymer ?
#
loop_
_entity_poly.entity_id
_entity_poly.type
_entity_poly.pdbx_seq_one_letter_code
_entity_poly.pdbx_strand_id
1 'polypeptide(L)'
;MNHPIPQWTFGDRVRKARRELHMSQAELAHQLSDHLGVSMSPQTIGSWESAYSNPSDVVETARALQHVTGIPAEWFLGLHTQE
;
A
#
# COMPACT_ATOMS: atom_id res chain seq x y z
N MET A 1 -23.69 -23.16 4.65
CA MET A 1 -22.76 -22.43 3.76
C MET A 1 -21.79 -21.64 4.64
N ASN A 2 -20.50 -21.97 4.60
CA ASN A 2 -19.47 -21.17 5.28
C ASN A 2 -19.17 -19.98 4.38
N HIS A 3 -19.56 -18.77 4.79
CA HIS A 3 -19.27 -17.55 4.03
C HIS A 3 -17.84 -17.11 4.40
N PRO A 4 -16.95 -16.85 3.43
CA PRO A 4 -15.61 -16.37 3.76
C PRO A 4 -15.74 -14.98 4.41
N ILE A 5 -15.08 -14.81 5.56
CA ILE A 5 -15.01 -13.50 6.25
C ILE A 5 -14.00 -12.64 5.47
N PRO A 6 -14.40 -11.49 4.90
CA PRO A 6 -13.49 -10.60 4.19
C PRO A 6 -12.32 -10.19 5.08
N GLN A 7 -11.10 -10.29 4.55
CA GLN A 7 -9.89 -9.85 5.22
C GLN A 7 -9.35 -8.62 4.51
N TRP A 8 -8.86 -7.65 5.27
CA TRP A 8 -8.13 -6.54 4.66
C TRP A 8 -6.85 -7.08 4.03
N THR A 9 -6.60 -6.73 2.77
CA THR A 9 -5.34 -7.04 2.07
C THR A 9 -4.28 -5.95 2.28
N PHE A 10 -3.06 -6.18 1.81
CA PHE A 10 -2.04 -5.13 1.69
C PHE A 10 -2.54 -4.00 0.77
N GLY A 11 -3.13 -4.35 -0.38
CA GLY A 11 -3.73 -3.42 -1.32
C GLY A 11 -4.83 -2.54 -0.72
N ASP A 12 -5.70 -3.12 0.11
CA ASP A 12 -6.75 -2.36 0.79
C ASP A 12 -6.18 -1.31 1.74
N ARG A 13 -5.08 -1.66 2.42
CA ARG A 13 -4.35 -0.74 3.29
C ARG A 13 -3.70 0.37 2.48
N VAL A 14 -2.95 0.05 1.43
CA VAL A 14 -2.38 1.07 0.53
C VAL A 14 -3.46 2.03 0.04
N ARG A 15 -4.59 1.50 -0.44
CA ARG A 15 -5.73 2.28 -0.93
C ARG A 15 -6.32 3.18 0.15
N LYS A 16 -6.51 2.66 1.36
CA LYS A 16 -7.05 3.41 2.49
C LYS A 16 -6.11 4.55 2.88
N ALA A 17 -4.82 4.27 3.10
CA ALA A 17 -3.80 5.27 3.41
C ALA A 17 -3.75 6.38 2.36
N ARG A 18 -3.65 6.00 1.09
CA ARG A 18 -3.57 6.97 -0.02
C ARG A 18 -4.78 7.90 -0.07
N ARG A 19 -5.99 7.35 0.14
CA ARG A 19 -7.24 8.14 0.12
C ARG A 19 -7.36 9.08 1.32
N GLU A 20 -6.96 8.65 2.51
CA GLU A 20 -6.93 9.52 3.71
C GLU A 20 -5.95 10.69 3.55
N LEU A 21 -4.86 10.48 2.82
CA LEU A 21 -3.88 11.53 2.49
C LEU A 21 -4.24 12.34 1.25
N HIS A 22 -5.41 12.10 0.65
CA HIS A 22 -5.87 12.76 -0.58
C HIS A 22 -4.90 12.66 -1.77
N MET A 23 -4.09 11.60 -1.80
CA MET A 23 -3.12 11.36 -2.88
C MET A 23 -3.78 10.61 -4.04
N SER A 24 -3.43 10.99 -5.27
CA SER A 24 -3.68 10.18 -6.47
C SER A 24 -2.72 8.99 -6.55
N GLN A 25 -3.05 7.98 -7.36
CA GLN A 25 -2.14 6.85 -7.62
C GLN A 25 -0.83 7.32 -8.28
N ALA A 26 -0.89 8.39 -9.08
CA ALA A 26 0.29 8.97 -9.72
C ALA A 26 1.21 9.68 -8.73
N GLU A 27 0.66 10.43 -7.79
CA GLU A 27 1.45 11.08 -6.73
C GLU A 27 2.12 10.04 -5.82
N LEU A 28 1.39 8.99 -5.42
CA LEU A 28 2.00 7.92 -4.62
C LEU A 28 3.11 7.19 -5.39
N ALA A 29 2.88 6.87 -6.66
CA ALA A 29 3.90 6.25 -7.51
C ALA A 29 5.14 7.16 -7.65
N HIS A 30 4.95 8.46 -7.85
CA HIS A 30 6.05 9.43 -7.92
C HIS A 30 6.86 9.46 -6.62
N GLN A 31 6.21 9.60 -5.47
CA GLN A 31 6.92 9.65 -4.18
C GLN A 31 7.67 8.35 -3.87
N LEU A 32 7.07 7.20 -4.17
CA LEU A 32 7.76 5.91 -4.02
C LEU A 32 8.94 5.80 -4.98
N SER A 33 8.81 6.34 -6.20
CA SER A 33 9.91 6.35 -7.17
C SER A 33 11.08 7.20 -6.67
N ASP A 34 10.79 8.39 -6.16
CA ASP A 34 11.79 9.30 -5.59
C ASP A 34 12.50 8.67 -4.39
N HIS A 35 11.76 7.98 -3.52
CA HIS A 35 12.33 7.34 -2.33
C HIS A 35 13.18 6.11 -2.64
N LEU A 36 12.69 5.23 -3.54
CA LEU A 36 13.35 3.97 -3.86
C LEU A 36 14.42 4.10 -4.95
N GLY A 37 14.46 5.22 -5.67
CA GLY A 37 15.31 5.39 -6.84
C GLY A 37 14.94 4.47 -8.02
N VAL A 38 13.70 3.98 -8.06
CA VAL A 38 13.18 3.06 -9.09
C VAL A 38 11.88 3.61 -9.65
N SER A 39 11.75 3.67 -10.98
CA SER A 39 10.54 4.17 -11.63
C SER A 39 9.33 3.27 -11.34
N MET A 40 8.30 3.84 -10.71
CA MET A 40 7.04 3.19 -10.40
C MET A 40 5.90 3.85 -11.15
N SER A 41 5.02 3.04 -11.74
CA SER A 41 3.89 3.55 -12.52
C SER A 41 2.63 3.69 -11.65
N PRO A 42 1.71 4.62 -11.98
CA PRO A 42 0.39 4.67 -11.34
C PRO A 42 -0.39 3.35 -11.47
N GLN A 43 -0.19 2.62 -12.57
CA GLN A 43 -0.79 1.32 -12.83
C GLN A 43 -0.30 0.25 -11.84
N THR A 44 0.97 0.31 -11.42
CA THR A 44 1.52 -0.57 -10.39
C THR A 44 0.76 -0.38 -9.07
N ILE A 45 0.53 0.88 -8.67
CA ILE A 45 -0.26 1.20 -7.48
C ILE A 45 -1.70 0.67 -7.64
N GLY A 46 -2.34 0.93 -8.78
CA GLY A 46 -3.70 0.42 -9.05
C GLY A 46 -3.79 -1.11 -9.05
N SER A 47 -2.73 -1.78 -9.49
CA SER A 47 -2.64 -3.24 -9.46
C SER A 47 -2.52 -3.79 -8.04
N TRP A 48 -1.81 -3.10 -7.14
CA TRP A 48 -1.76 -3.47 -5.72
C TRP A 48 -3.11 -3.23 -5.05
N GLU A 49 -3.73 -2.07 -5.29
CA GLU A 49 -5.01 -1.69 -4.67
C GLU A 49 -6.20 -2.56 -5.08
N SER A 50 -6.14 -3.17 -6.26
CA SER A 50 -7.15 -4.09 -6.78
C SER A 50 -6.87 -5.55 -6.41
N ALA A 51 -5.79 -5.81 -5.65
CA ALA A 51 -5.29 -7.14 -5.35
C ALA A 51 -4.95 -7.99 -6.60
N TYR A 52 -4.75 -7.35 -7.76
CA TYR A 52 -4.29 -8.03 -8.97
C TYR A 52 -2.83 -8.49 -8.84
N SER A 53 -1.99 -7.71 -8.17
CA SER A 53 -0.62 -8.09 -7.83
C SER A 53 -0.23 -7.58 -6.44
N ASN A 54 0.92 -8.04 -5.96
CA ASN A 54 1.56 -7.53 -4.75
C ASN A 54 2.96 -7.02 -5.08
N PRO A 55 3.54 -6.14 -4.26
CA PRO A 55 4.96 -5.83 -4.35
C PRO A 55 5.82 -7.10 -4.21
N SER A 56 6.98 -7.13 -4.88
CA SER A 56 7.93 -8.25 -4.79
C SER A 56 8.50 -8.42 -3.39
N ASP A 57 8.82 -7.30 -2.73
CA ASP A 57 9.18 -7.25 -1.32
C ASP A 57 8.16 -6.38 -0.57
N VAL A 58 7.21 -7.04 0.10
CA VAL A 58 6.14 -6.38 0.83
C VAL A 58 6.68 -5.62 2.06
N VAL A 59 7.77 -6.08 2.67
CA VAL A 59 8.35 -5.46 3.87
C VAL A 59 9.11 -4.20 3.51
N GLU A 60 9.96 -4.26 2.47
CA GLU A 60 10.64 -3.08 1.94
C GLU A 60 9.62 -2.05 1.45
N THR A 61 8.58 -2.49 0.74
CA THR A 61 7.50 -1.61 0.28
C THR A 61 6.74 -0.98 1.44
N ALA A 62 6.45 -1.72 2.52
CA ALA A 62 5.80 -1.15 3.70
C ALA A 62 6.67 -0.07 4.38
N ARG A 63 7.99 -0.25 4.43
CA ARG A 63 8.93 0.77 4.94
C ARG A 63 8.99 2.00 4.05
N ALA A 64 9.00 1.80 2.73
CA ALA A 64 8.95 2.89 1.77
C ALA A 64 7.64 3.68 1.89
N LEU A 65 6.51 2.99 2.01
CA LEU A 65 5.20 3.58 2.28
C LEU A 65 5.21 4.37 3.58
N GLN A 66 5.80 3.84 4.66
CA GLN A 66 5.94 4.60 5.90
C GLN A 66 6.72 5.90 5.70
N HIS A 67 7.80 5.86 4.95
CA HIS A 67 8.61 7.06 4.71
C HIS A 67 7.81 8.14 3.95
N VAL A 68 7.08 7.77 2.90
CA VAL A 68 6.37 8.74 2.04
C VAL A 68 5.00 9.17 2.58
N THR A 69 4.35 8.31 3.38
CA THR A 69 3.00 8.58 3.93
C THR A 69 3.00 9.00 5.39
N GLY A 70 4.06 8.71 6.14
CA GLY A 70 4.11 8.86 7.60
C GLY A 70 3.31 7.81 8.38
N ILE A 71 2.62 6.88 7.71
CA ILE A 71 1.83 5.82 8.35
C ILE A 71 2.76 4.65 8.72
N PRO A 72 2.70 4.08 9.94
CA PRO A 72 3.58 2.98 10.35
C PRO A 72 3.55 1.79 9.38
N ALA A 73 4.71 1.20 9.09
CA ALA A 73 4.84 0.04 8.21
C ALA A 73 4.00 -1.14 8.71
N GLU A 74 3.91 -1.30 10.03
CA GLU A 74 3.10 -2.30 10.73
C GLU A 74 1.62 -2.20 10.36
N TRP A 75 1.12 -1.00 10.08
CA TRP A 75 -0.25 -0.82 9.65
C TRP A 75 -0.46 -1.44 8.27
N PHE A 76 0.42 -1.16 7.31
CA PHE A 76 0.40 -1.74 5.96
C PHE A 76 0.57 -3.26 5.97
N LEU A 77 1.39 -3.76 6.89
CA LEU A 77 1.61 -5.20 7.10
C LEU A 77 0.45 -5.88 7.85
N GLY A 78 -0.53 -5.11 8.35
CA GLY A 78 -1.67 -5.65 9.09
C GLY A 78 -1.31 -6.18 10.48
N LEU A 79 -0.19 -5.73 11.04
CA LEU A 79 0.27 -6.11 12.38
C LEU A 79 -0.40 -5.28 13.48
N HIS A 80 -0.95 -4.11 13.13
CA HIS A 80 -1.89 -3.41 14.01
C HIS A 80 -3.30 -4.01 13.84
N THR A 81 -3.62 -5.01 14.65
CA THR A 81 -5.02 -5.25 15.04
C THR A 81 -5.44 -4.10 15.92
N GLN A 82 -6.49 -3.36 15.54
CA GLN A 82 -7.17 -2.52 16.52
C GLN A 82 -7.63 -3.45 17.64
N GLU A 83 -7.10 -3.26 18.83
CA GLU A 83 -7.62 -3.86 20.07
C GLU A 83 -9.03 -3.32 20.36
#